data_AF-A0A4Z2IM17-F1
#
_entry.id   AF-A0A4Z2IM17-F1
#
_cell.length_a   1.000
_cell.length_b   1.000
_cell.length_c   1.000
_cell.angle_alpha   90.00
_cell.angle_beta   90.00
_cell.angle_gamma   90.00
#
_symmetry.space_group_name_H-M   'P 1'
#
loop_
_entity.id
_entity.type
_entity.pdbx_description
1 polymer ?
#
loop_
_entity_poly.entity_id
_entity_poly.type
_entity_poly.pdbx_seq_one_letter_code
_entity_poly.pdbx_strand_id
1 'polypeptide(L)'
;MLFLPSFYFSLSLNNDGDTEYSIQQKTISRLKEQLAELEAKGLKLNQEIQNKHQALFKGREERDKLRLEERNIWVVYESKVRRKNQILASRSNKLKRFGDQVPELLGSIAEGYATGRFLKRPLGPIGACISLKDPLLAVAVECCLRRLMKAFCCDNYKDEAALQELMRRHYPKGNRPQIIVGTFSEKVYNVQGRKADHPDYPSVLDVITAPSPVIINCLIDMRGIESILIIKEKDKARRVMQQGRPPKNCREAFTAEGDQVFSNRYYTSDISMAQYLGGDLETQLRCEKKE
;
A
#
# COMPACT_ATOMS: atom_id res chain seq x y z
N MET A 1 91.32 4.10 -103.72
CA MET A 1 91.51 5.25 -102.82
C MET A 1 90.13 5.85 -102.55
N LEU A 2 89.82 6.12 -101.27
CA LEU A 2 88.71 6.94 -100.75
C LEU A 2 87.30 6.32 -100.56
N PHE A 3 87.10 5.83 -99.32
CA PHE A 3 85.99 6.01 -98.36
C PHE A 3 84.68 6.71 -98.77
N LEU A 4 83.54 6.23 -98.24
CA LEU A 4 82.42 6.96 -97.57
C LEU A 4 81.32 5.98 -97.07
N PRO A 5 80.39 6.34 -96.14
CA PRO A 5 80.26 5.71 -94.83
C PRO A 5 78.91 5.00 -94.54
N SER A 6 78.91 4.13 -93.52
CA SER A 6 77.73 3.45 -92.96
C SER A 6 76.98 4.35 -91.98
N PHE A 7 75.72 4.64 -92.27
CA PHE A 7 74.79 5.34 -91.37
C PHE A 7 74.09 4.32 -90.46
N TYR A 8 74.33 4.42 -89.14
CA TYR A 8 73.55 3.73 -88.12
C TYR A 8 72.22 4.47 -87.90
N PHE A 9 71.10 3.79 -88.16
CA PHE A 9 69.77 4.24 -87.76
C PHE A 9 69.50 3.74 -86.33
N SER A 10 69.32 4.66 -85.38
CA SER A 10 68.95 4.37 -84.01
C SER A 10 67.43 4.18 -83.92
N LEU A 11 66.99 2.95 -83.67
CA LEU A 11 65.59 2.67 -83.37
C LEU A 11 65.39 2.81 -81.85
N SER A 12 64.79 3.91 -81.42
CA SER A 12 64.27 4.07 -80.06
C SER A 12 62.96 3.27 -79.95
N LEU A 13 63.02 2.14 -79.24
CA LEU A 13 61.85 1.39 -78.79
C LEU A 13 61.48 1.87 -77.38
N ASN A 14 60.52 2.79 -77.31
CA ASN A 14 59.79 3.08 -76.08
C ASN A 14 58.85 1.89 -75.80
N ASN A 15 59.16 1.13 -74.74
CA ASN A 15 58.33 0.02 -74.27
C ASN A 15 57.57 0.47 -73.02
N ASP A 16 56.53 1.30 -73.22
CA ASP A 16 55.52 1.60 -72.21
C ASP A 16 54.26 0.79 -72.53
N GLY A 17 53.97 -0.20 -71.69
CA GLY A 17 52.78 -1.04 -71.84
C GLY A 17 52.57 -1.93 -70.63
N ASP A 18 51.96 -1.38 -69.57
CA ASP A 18 51.32 -2.17 -68.53
C ASP A 18 50.39 -3.19 -69.21
N THR A 19 50.62 -4.49 -68.98
CA THR A 19 49.79 -5.57 -69.54
C THR A 19 48.37 -5.46 -68.96
N GLU A 20 47.33 -5.80 -69.71
CA GLU A 20 45.91 -5.74 -69.29
C GLU A 20 45.66 -6.43 -67.93
N TYR A 21 46.45 -7.46 -67.63
CA TYR A 21 46.50 -8.18 -66.36
C TYR A 21 47.00 -7.32 -65.17
N SER A 22 47.99 -6.44 -65.36
CA SER A 22 48.52 -5.50 -64.34
C SER A 22 47.44 -4.49 -63.93
N ILE A 23 46.69 -3.97 -64.90
CA ILE A 23 45.59 -3.01 -64.68
C ILE A 23 44.43 -3.69 -63.92
N GLN A 24 44.08 -4.93 -64.30
CA GLN A 24 43.08 -5.71 -63.58
C GLN A 24 43.52 -6.02 -62.14
N GLN A 25 44.78 -6.40 -61.91
CA GLN A 25 45.30 -6.64 -60.55
C GLN A 25 45.29 -5.38 -59.68
N LYS A 26 45.69 -4.22 -60.21
CA LYS A 26 45.60 -2.92 -59.49
C LYS A 26 44.14 -2.61 -59.13
N THR A 27 43.20 -2.88 -60.03
CA THR A 27 41.76 -2.66 -59.80
C THR A 27 41.19 -3.60 -58.74
N ILE A 28 41.55 -4.89 -58.77
CA ILE A 28 41.15 -5.87 -57.76
C ILE A 28 41.69 -5.50 -56.38
N SER A 29 42.96 -5.08 -56.29
CA SER A 29 43.56 -4.64 -55.03
C SER A 29 42.84 -3.41 -54.46
N ARG A 30 42.52 -2.41 -55.29
CA ARG A 30 41.75 -1.23 -54.88
C ARG A 30 40.37 -1.60 -54.36
N LEU A 31 39.66 -2.48 -55.07
CA LEU A 31 38.32 -2.94 -54.67
C LEU A 31 38.37 -3.74 -53.35
N LYS A 32 39.42 -4.53 -53.12
CA LYS A 32 39.64 -5.25 -51.85
C LYS A 32 39.87 -4.29 -50.69
N GLU A 33 40.67 -3.23 -50.87
CA GLU A 33 40.84 -2.19 -49.85
C GLU A 33 39.53 -1.46 -49.55
N GLN A 34 38.77 -1.10 -50.58
CA GLN A 34 37.46 -0.47 -50.41
C GLN A 34 36.47 -1.38 -49.68
N LEU A 35 36.47 -2.69 -49.98
CA LEU A 35 35.68 -3.69 -49.26
C LEU A 35 36.08 -3.77 -47.79
N ALA A 36 37.38 -3.88 -47.50
CA ALA A 36 37.88 -3.93 -46.12
C ALA A 36 37.54 -2.65 -45.34
N GLU A 37 37.61 -1.48 -45.98
CA GLU A 37 37.23 -0.21 -45.36
C GLU A 37 35.72 -0.14 -45.08
N LEU A 38 34.88 -0.61 -46.01
CA LEU A 38 33.43 -0.68 -45.83
C LEU A 38 33.04 -1.70 -44.75
N GLU A 39 33.70 -2.85 -44.69
CA GLU A 39 33.51 -3.86 -43.63
C GLU A 39 33.87 -3.29 -42.26
N ALA A 40 35.01 -2.60 -42.14
CA ALA A 40 35.42 -1.94 -40.89
C ALA A 40 34.40 -0.86 -40.45
N LYS A 41 33.90 -0.05 -41.40
CA LYS A 41 32.83 0.93 -41.14
C LYS A 41 31.54 0.22 -40.69
N GLY A 42 31.16 -0.88 -41.34
CA GLY A 42 30.00 -1.69 -40.98
C GLY A 42 30.09 -2.24 -39.56
N LEU A 43 31.25 -2.79 -39.17
CA LEU A 43 31.50 -3.28 -37.82
C LEU A 43 31.38 -2.16 -36.77
N LYS A 44 31.97 -1.00 -37.04
CA LYS A 44 31.89 0.17 -36.14
C LYS A 44 30.45 0.66 -35.96
N LEU A 45 29.69 0.79 -37.05
CA LEU A 45 28.28 1.16 -37.02
C LEU A 45 27.45 0.16 -36.22
N ASN A 46 27.72 -1.15 -36.39
CA ASN A 46 26.99 -2.18 -35.66
C ASN A 46 27.26 -2.12 -34.14
N GLN A 47 28.51 -1.88 -33.74
CA GLN A 47 28.85 -1.63 -32.32
C GLN A 47 28.16 -0.37 -31.78
N GLU A 48 28.12 0.71 -32.54
CA GLU A 48 27.40 1.92 -32.14
C GLU A 48 25.88 1.68 -31.98
N ILE A 49 25.26 0.90 -32.88
CA ILE A 49 23.85 0.51 -32.77
C ILE A 49 23.62 -0.31 -31.50
N GLN A 50 24.48 -1.30 -31.22
CA GLN A 50 24.37 -2.11 -30.01
C GLN A 50 24.49 -1.27 -28.74
N ASN A 51 25.45 -0.35 -28.70
CA ASN A 51 25.64 0.56 -27.56
C ASN A 51 24.42 1.47 -27.36
N LYS A 52 23.87 2.03 -28.45
CA LYS A 52 22.65 2.86 -28.40
C LYS A 52 21.44 2.05 -27.95
N HIS A 53 21.26 0.82 -28.44
CA HIS A 53 20.19 -0.07 -28.00
C HIS A 53 20.28 -0.38 -26.50
N GLN A 54 21.48 -0.67 -25.98
CA GLN A 54 21.67 -0.92 -24.56
C GLN A 54 21.37 0.33 -23.72
N ALA A 55 21.78 1.52 -24.17
CA ALA A 55 21.47 2.78 -23.51
C ALA A 55 19.96 3.07 -23.49
N LEU A 56 19.27 2.85 -24.61
CA LEU A 56 17.81 3.01 -24.70
C LEU A 56 17.07 2.02 -23.79
N PHE A 57 17.54 0.79 -23.69
CA PHE A 57 16.96 -0.21 -22.79
C PHE A 57 17.08 0.22 -21.33
N LYS A 58 18.29 0.63 -20.89
CA LYS A 58 18.53 1.15 -19.54
C LYS A 58 17.67 2.38 -19.23
N GLY A 59 17.62 3.34 -20.15
CA GLY A 59 16.79 4.54 -20.00
C GLY A 59 15.29 4.22 -19.92
N ARG A 60 14.82 3.19 -20.62
CA ARG A 60 13.43 2.70 -20.51
C ARG A 60 13.15 2.13 -19.12
N GLU A 61 14.03 1.28 -18.60
CA GLU A 61 13.87 0.70 -17.26
C GLU A 61 13.84 1.77 -16.16
N GLU A 62 14.75 2.75 -16.23
CA GLU A 62 14.79 3.87 -15.28
C GLU A 62 13.51 4.71 -15.34
N ARG A 63 13.04 5.04 -16.54
CA ARG A 63 11.78 5.77 -16.71
C ARG A 63 10.58 5.00 -16.15
N ASP A 64 10.54 3.68 -16.35
CA ASP A 64 9.44 2.86 -15.87
C ASP A 64 9.48 2.72 -14.33
N LYS A 65 10.68 2.70 -13.71
CA LYS A 65 10.85 2.82 -12.24
C LYS A 65 10.36 4.16 -11.71
N LEU A 66 10.78 5.27 -12.32
CA LEU A 66 10.34 6.62 -11.91
C LEU A 66 8.82 6.79 -12.03
N ARG A 67 8.19 6.24 -13.08
CA ARG A 67 6.73 6.25 -13.23
C ARG A 67 6.01 5.48 -12.13
N LEU A 68 6.60 4.38 -11.64
CA LEU A 68 6.04 3.63 -10.53
C LEU A 68 6.15 4.42 -9.22
N GLU A 69 7.29 5.05 -8.97
CA GLU A 69 7.51 5.91 -7.81
C GLU A 69 6.56 7.11 -7.81
N GLU A 70 6.41 7.79 -8.95
CA GLU A 70 5.47 8.91 -9.11
C GLU A 70 4.04 8.50 -8.75
N ARG A 71 3.56 7.35 -9.25
CA ARG A 71 2.24 6.81 -8.90
C ARG A 71 2.12 6.52 -7.42
N ASN A 72 3.14 5.92 -6.80
CA ASN A 72 3.15 5.62 -5.38
C ASN A 72 3.08 6.90 -4.54
N ILE A 73 3.87 7.92 -4.90
CA ILE A 73 3.86 9.25 -4.26
C ILE A 73 2.46 9.88 -4.42
N TRP A 74 1.87 9.79 -5.60
CA TRP A 74 0.55 10.35 -5.87
C TRP A 74 -0.55 9.70 -5.02
N VAL A 75 -0.55 8.37 -4.90
CA VAL A 75 -1.48 7.63 -4.01
C VAL A 75 -1.31 8.06 -2.55
N VAL A 76 -0.06 8.21 -2.09
CA VAL A 76 0.21 8.68 -0.73
C VAL A 76 -0.27 10.12 -0.54
N TYR A 77 0.00 11.00 -1.50
CA TYR A 77 -0.44 12.39 -1.47
C TYR A 77 -1.97 12.51 -1.40
N GLU A 78 -2.69 11.81 -2.28
CA GLU A 78 -4.15 11.77 -2.25
C GLU A 78 -4.68 11.27 -0.89
N SER A 79 -4.07 10.24 -0.31
CA SER A 79 -4.48 9.71 0.99
C SER A 79 -4.32 10.75 2.11
N LYS A 80 -3.23 11.53 2.08
CA LYS A 80 -2.96 12.61 3.03
C LYS A 80 -3.95 13.77 2.88
N VAL A 81 -4.27 14.16 1.65
CA VAL A 81 -5.28 15.18 1.36
C VAL A 81 -6.67 14.73 1.85
N ARG A 82 -7.08 13.50 1.55
CA ARG A 82 -8.34 12.93 2.06
C ARG A 82 -8.38 12.92 3.59
N ARG A 83 -7.28 12.53 4.24
CA ARG A 83 -7.16 12.55 5.71
C ARG A 83 -7.31 13.96 6.27
N LYS A 84 -6.63 14.95 5.69
CA LYS A 84 -6.76 16.37 6.09
C LYS A 84 -8.22 16.82 6.01
N ASN A 85 -8.89 16.53 4.90
CA ASN A 85 -10.28 16.93 4.69
C ASN A 85 -11.23 16.25 5.69
N GLN A 86 -11.02 14.96 6.00
CA GLN A 86 -11.79 14.24 7.02
C GLN A 86 -11.63 14.86 8.42
N ILE A 87 -10.40 15.24 8.81
CA ILE A 87 -10.15 15.92 10.08
C ILE A 87 -10.92 17.25 10.13
N LEU A 88 -10.84 18.06 9.07
CA LEU A 88 -11.57 19.33 8.98
C LEU A 88 -13.08 19.13 9.06
N ALA A 89 -13.62 18.16 8.33
CA ALA A 89 -15.05 17.83 8.35
C ALA A 89 -15.52 17.35 9.73
N SER A 90 -14.67 16.60 10.44
CA SER A 90 -14.98 16.06 11.77
C SER A 90 -15.19 17.12 12.86
N ARG A 91 -14.64 18.34 12.66
CA ARG A 91 -14.87 19.49 13.55
C ARG A 91 -16.35 19.89 13.58
N SER A 92 -17.02 19.81 12.43
CA SER A 92 -18.45 20.12 12.32
C SER A 92 -19.33 18.97 12.84
N ASN A 93 -18.94 17.73 12.55
CA ASN A 93 -19.68 16.55 12.95
C ASN A 93 -18.71 15.39 13.14
N LYS A 94 -18.56 14.92 14.39
CA LYS A 94 -17.62 13.86 14.76
C LYS A 94 -17.80 12.59 13.92
N LEU A 95 -19.02 12.27 13.48
CA LEU A 95 -19.32 11.08 12.67
C LEU A 95 -18.64 11.10 11.29
N LYS A 96 -18.31 12.29 10.75
CA LYS A 96 -17.61 12.40 9.46
C LYS A 96 -16.20 11.81 9.48
N ARG A 97 -15.60 11.57 10.65
CA ARG A 97 -14.32 10.83 10.76
C ARG A 97 -14.42 9.40 10.22
N PHE A 98 -15.61 8.81 10.22
CA PHE A 98 -15.86 7.48 9.65
C PHE A 98 -16.16 7.53 8.13
N GLY A 99 -16.42 8.73 7.60
CA GLY A 99 -16.70 9.03 6.19
C GLY A 99 -17.72 10.16 6.06
N ASP A 100 -17.59 11.00 5.02
CA ASP A 100 -18.42 12.20 4.86
C ASP A 100 -19.92 11.89 4.74
N GLN A 101 -20.24 10.75 4.12
CA GLN A 101 -21.59 10.22 3.92
C GLN A 101 -22.20 9.54 5.16
N VAL A 102 -21.43 9.28 6.22
CA VAL A 102 -21.90 8.52 7.40
C VAL A 102 -23.07 9.19 8.12
N PRO A 103 -23.08 10.52 8.37
CA PRO A 103 -24.22 11.17 9.02
C PRO A 103 -25.54 10.98 8.26
N GLU A 104 -25.52 11.16 6.94
CA GLU A 104 -26.68 11.02 6.07
C GLU A 104 -27.17 9.56 6.01
N LEU A 105 -26.23 8.62 5.91
CA LEU A 105 -26.51 7.19 5.99
C LEU A 105 -27.22 6.81 7.29
N LEU A 106 -26.75 7.32 8.44
CA LEU A 106 -27.37 7.04 9.74
C LEU A 106 -28.78 7.62 9.84
N GLY A 107 -29.03 8.78 9.24
CA GLY A 107 -30.38 9.35 9.10
C GLY A 107 -31.29 8.43 8.29
N SER A 108 -30.81 7.98 7.12
CA SER A 108 -31.54 7.06 6.24
C SER A 108 -31.81 5.70 6.89
N ILE A 109 -30.89 5.19 7.72
CA ILE A 109 -31.09 3.96 8.49
C ILE A 109 -32.18 4.16 9.56
N ALA A 110 -32.16 5.29 10.26
CA ALA A 110 -33.16 5.61 11.28
C ALA A 110 -34.57 5.72 10.67
N GLU A 111 -34.69 6.41 9.55
CA GLU A 111 -35.95 6.52 8.79
C GLU A 111 -36.41 5.16 8.27
N GLY A 112 -35.50 4.36 7.69
CA GLY A 112 -35.80 3.00 7.25
C GLY A 112 -36.30 2.11 8.39
N TYR A 113 -35.77 2.27 9.60
CA TYR A 113 -36.25 1.50 10.76
C TYR A 113 -37.63 1.98 11.21
N ALA A 114 -37.86 3.30 11.26
CA ALA A 114 -39.16 3.87 11.62
C ALA A 114 -40.29 3.48 10.65
N THR A 115 -39.95 3.27 9.37
CA THR A 115 -40.89 2.85 8.31
C THR A 115 -41.03 1.33 8.18
N GLY A 116 -40.39 0.55 9.06
CA GLY A 116 -40.50 -0.91 9.06
C GLY A 116 -39.68 -1.62 7.97
N ARG A 117 -38.74 -0.92 7.30
CA ARG A 117 -37.82 -1.53 6.32
C ARG A 117 -36.82 -2.48 6.95
N PHE A 118 -36.49 -2.27 8.22
CA PHE A 118 -35.61 -3.13 9.01
C PHE A 118 -36.39 -3.79 10.15
N LEU A 119 -36.18 -5.09 10.36
CA LEU A 119 -36.71 -5.83 11.51
C LEU A 119 -35.99 -5.41 12.79
N LYS A 120 -34.66 -5.29 12.73
CA LYS A 120 -33.81 -4.72 13.77
C LYS A 120 -32.95 -3.62 13.18
N ARG A 121 -32.86 -2.49 13.87
CA ARG A 121 -32.06 -1.35 13.43
C ARG A 121 -30.57 -1.77 13.32
N PRO A 122 -29.93 -1.64 12.14
CA PRO A 122 -28.50 -1.83 12.03
C PRO A 122 -27.70 -0.90 12.93
N LEU A 123 -26.62 -1.40 13.52
CA LEU A 123 -25.76 -0.65 14.44
C LEU A 123 -24.42 -0.34 13.79
N GLY A 124 -23.98 0.91 13.85
CA GLY A 124 -22.65 1.28 13.39
C GLY A 124 -22.51 2.77 13.05
N PRO A 125 -21.36 3.18 12.49
CA PRO A 125 -20.15 2.37 12.36
C PRO A 125 -19.63 1.96 13.75
N ILE A 126 -19.05 0.76 13.91
CA ILE A 126 -18.65 0.21 15.23
C ILE A 126 -17.80 1.20 16.02
N GLY A 127 -16.87 1.89 15.36
CA GLY A 127 -16.01 2.88 16.02
C GLY A 127 -16.75 4.07 16.64
N ALA A 128 -17.95 4.40 16.16
CA ALA A 128 -18.81 5.43 16.76
C ALA A 128 -19.67 4.88 17.91
N CYS A 129 -19.79 3.56 18.02
CA CYS A 129 -20.56 2.87 19.07
C CYS A 129 -19.71 2.43 20.26
N ILE A 130 -18.40 2.69 20.23
CA ILE A 130 -17.46 2.32 21.30
C ILE A 130 -16.78 3.56 21.89
N SER A 131 -16.31 3.42 23.11
CA SER A 131 -15.48 4.39 23.83
C SER A 131 -14.37 3.66 24.58
N LEU A 132 -13.34 4.40 24.98
CA LEU A 132 -12.20 3.85 25.70
C LEU A 132 -12.20 4.32 27.14
N LYS A 133 -11.85 3.41 28.06
CA LYS A 133 -11.62 3.77 29.47
C LYS A 133 -10.37 4.64 29.62
N ASP A 134 -9.34 4.38 28.81
CA ASP A 134 -8.10 5.16 28.73
C ASP A 134 -7.92 5.70 27.30
N PRO A 135 -8.06 7.02 27.06
CA PRO A 135 -7.88 7.63 25.74
C PRO A 135 -6.49 7.44 25.14
N LEU A 136 -5.45 7.22 25.95
CA LEU A 136 -4.08 6.99 25.48
C LEU A 136 -3.95 5.67 24.70
N LEU A 137 -4.93 4.76 24.84
CA LEU A 137 -4.97 3.48 24.14
C LEU A 137 -5.64 3.56 22.76
N ALA A 138 -6.02 4.75 22.31
CA ALA A 138 -6.74 4.94 21.04
C ALA A 138 -5.99 4.36 19.84
N VAL A 139 -4.68 4.61 19.74
CA VAL A 139 -3.86 4.08 18.64
C VAL A 139 -3.82 2.55 18.70
N ALA A 140 -3.53 1.97 19.86
CA ALA A 140 -3.51 0.53 20.08
C ALA A 140 -4.82 -0.15 19.64
N VAL A 141 -5.96 0.38 20.08
CA VAL A 141 -7.28 -0.19 19.78
C VAL A 141 -7.64 0.00 18.31
N GLU A 142 -7.34 1.13 17.69
CA GLU A 142 -7.59 1.33 16.27
C GLU A 142 -6.73 0.41 15.39
N CYS A 143 -5.45 0.25 15.73
CA CYS A 143 -4.55 -0.69 15.07
C CYS A 143 -5.03 -2.14 15.21
N CYS A 144 -5.65 -2.47 16.34
CA CYS A 144 -6.27 -3.76 16.59
C CYS A 144 -7.54 -3.96 15.73
N LEU A 145 -8.46 -3.00 15.73
CA LEU A 145 -9.78 -3.14 15.09
C LEU A 145 -9.77 -2.90 13.58
N ARG A 146 -8.85 -2.08 13.08
CA ARG A 146 -8.63 -1.79 11.64
C ARG A 146 -9.94 -1.46 10.91
N ARG A 147 -10.32 -2.27 9.93
CA ARG A 147 -11.51 -2.08 9.08
C ARG A 147 -12.82 -2.20 9.85
N LEU A 148 -12.82 -2.90 11.00
CA LEU A 148 -14.01 -3.01 11.85
C LEU A 148 -14.47 -1.65 12.36
N MET A 149 -13.58 -0.66 12.48
CA MET A 149 -13.94 0.70 12.90
C MET A 149 -15.06 1.33 12.06
N LYS A 150 -15.16 0.96 10.78
CA LYS A 150 -16.21 1.45 9.86
C LYS A 150 -17.36 0.46 9.66
N ALA A 151 -17.25 -0.75 10.18
CA ALA A 151 -18.22 -1.81 9.92
C ALA A 151 -19.57 -1.53 10.61
N PHE A 152 -20.62 -2.14 10.08
CA PHE A 152 -21.98 -2.11 10.63
C PHE A 152 -22.42 -3.52 11.01
N CYS A 153 -23.19 -3.65 12.08
CA CYS A 153 -23.81 -4.90 12.52
C CYS A 153 -25.27 -4.94 12.07
N CYS A 154 -25.68 -6.06 11.46
CA CYS A 154 -27.08 -6.39 11.18
C CYS A 154 -27.46 -7.67 11.92
N ASP A 155 -28.70 -7.75 12.38
CA ASP A 155 -29.22 -8.90 13.12
C ASP A 155 -29.42 -10.13 12.21
N ASN A 156 -29.79 -9.90 10.95
CA ASN A 156 -30.16 -10.95 10.01
C ASN A 156 -29.88 -10.54 8.56
N TYR A 157 -29.94 -11.52 7.64
CA TYR A 157 -29.66 -11.32 6.21
C TYR A 157 -30.68 -10.43 5.49
N LYS A 158 -31.93 -10.33 5.99
CA LYS A 158 -32.93 -9.42 5.40
C LYS A 158 -32.56 -7.96 5.66
N ASP A 159 -32.20 -7.66 6.91
CA ASP A 159 -31.73 -6.33 7.30
C ASP A 159 -30.40 -5.98 6.64
N GLU A 160 -29.51 -6.97 6.47
CA GLU A 160 -28.30 -6.82 5.67
C GLU A 160 -28.63 -6.37 4.25
N ALA A 161 -29.48 -7.11 3.51
CA ALA A 161 -29.86 -6.79 2.14
C ALA A 161 -30.48 -5.38 2.03
N ALA A 162 -31.36 -5.02 2.97
CA ALA A 162 -31.95 -3.69 3.05
C ALA A 162 -30.89 -2.60 3.24
N LEU A 163 -29.89 -2.85 4.11
CA LEU A 163 -28.78 -1.91 4.36
C LEU A 163 -27.83 -1.83 3.16
N GLN A 164 -27.56 -2.95 2.47
CA GLN A 164 -26.72 -2.95 1.27
C GLN A 164 -27.32 -2.03 0.20
N GLU A 165 -28.64 -2.15 -0.05
CA GLU A 165 -29.33 -1.32 -1.04
C GLU A 165 -29.34 0.15 -0.64
N LEU A 166 -29.51 0.45 0.64
CA LEU A 166 -29.45 1.81 1.15
C LEU A 166 -28.04 2.40 0.98
N MET A 167 -27.00 1.65 1.34
CA MET A 167 -25.60 2.06 1.17
C MET A 167 -25.22 2.32 -0.29
N ARG A 168 -25.87 1.66 -1.26
CA ARG A 168 -25.58 1.85 -2.71
C ARG A 168 -25.78 3.30 -3.17
N ARG A 169 -26.63 4.08 -2.47
CA ARG A 169 -26.87 5.50 -2.76
C ARG A 169 -25.73 6.41 -2.30
N HIS A 170 -25.00 5.99 -1.26
CA HIS A 170 -23.98 6.80 -0.61
C HIS A 170 -22.55 6.37 -0.97
N TYR A 171 -22.35 5.12 -1.38
CA TYR A 171 -21.03 4.55 -1.65
C TYR A 171 -20.87 4.14 -3.12
N PRO A 172 -19.79 4.56 -3.79
CA PRO A 172 -19.37 3.97 -5.05
C PRO A 172 -19.15 2.46 -4.92
N LYS A 173 -19.33 1.72 -6.03
CA LYS A 173 -19.06 0.27 -6.07
C LYS A 173 -17.65 -0.02 -5.55
N GLY A 174 -17.54 -0.98 -4.63
CA GLY A 174 -16.27 -1.43 -4.03
C GLY A 174 -15.79 -0.66 -2.80
N ASN A 175 -16.39 0.50 -2.47
CA ASN A 175 -15.93 1.36 -1.36
C ASN A 175 -16.85 1.32 -0.12
N ARG A 176 -17.79 0.38 -0.09
CA ARG A 176 -18.77 0.22 0.99
C ARG A 176 -18.11 -0.33 2.26
N PRO A 177 -18.50 0.12 3.46
CA PRO A 177 -18.09 -0.51 4.71
C PRO A 177 -18.59 -1.95 4.83
N GLN A 178 -17.88 -2.76 5.62
CA GLN A 178 -18.30 -4.13 5.90
C GLN A 178 -19.63 -4.14 6.67
N ILE A 179 -20.53 -5.05 6.30
CA ILE A 179 -21.66 -5.43 7.15
C ILE A 179 -21.34 -6.79 7.77
N ILE A 180 -21.52 -6.91 9.07
CA ILE A 180 -21.37 -8.13 9.85
C ILE A 180 -22.76 -8.56 10.27
N VAL A 181 -23.17 -9.75 9.84
CA VAL A 181 -24.49 -10.30 10.17
C VAL A 181 -24.33 -11.27 11.33
N GLY A 182 -25.08 -11.05 12.40
CA GLY A 182 -25.11 -11.91 13.57
C GLY A 182 -26.27 -11.55 14.49
N THR A 183 -26.96 -12.56 15.01
CA THR A 183 -28.14 -12.37 15.85
C THR A 183 -27.83 -11.48 17.04
N PHE A 184 -28.65 -10.45 17.24
CA PHE A 184 -28.46 -9.51 18.34
C PHE A 184 -28.78 -10.19 19.67
N SER A 185 -27.85 -10.03 20.61
CA SER A 185 -27.99 -10.50 21.98
C SER A 185 -28.04 -9.30 22.92
N GLU A 186 -28.89 -9.40 23.95
CA GLU A 186 -29.01 -8.40 25.03
C GLU A 186 -27.91 -8.56 26.09
N LYS A 187 -27.12 -9.65 26.02
CA LYS A 187 -26.04 -9.92 26.97
C LYS A 187 -24.72 -10.11 26.25
N VAL A 188 -23.65 -9.61 26.88
CA VAL A 188 -22.27 -9.86 26.45
C VAL A 188 -21.96 -11.35 26.68
N TYR A 189 -21.27 -11.98 25.74
CA TYR A 189 -20.88 -13.38 25.88
C TYR A 189 -20.02 -13.61 27.11
N ASN A 190 -20.23 -14.75 27.77
CA ASN A 190 -19.29 -15.20 28.80
C ASN A 190 -18.00 -15.69 28.14
N VAL A 191 -16.90 -14.97 28.37
CA VAL A 191 -15.59 -15.26 27.78
C VAL A 191 -14.56 -15.75 28.80
N GLN A 192 -14.93 -16.04 30.04
CA GLN A 192 -13.98 -16.37 31.13
C GLN A 192 -13.01 -17.51 30.76
N GLY A 193 -13.46 -18.52 30.00
CA GLY A 193 -12.61 -19.65 29.59
C GLY A 193 -11.60 -19.35 28.46
N ARG A 194 -11.79 -18.25 27.71
CA ARG A 194 -11.01 -17.90 26.51
C ARG A 194 -10.36 -16.51 26.57
N LYS A 195 -10.65 -15.73 27.60
CA LYS A 195 -10.06 -14.41 27.81
C LYS A 195 -8.58 -14.56 28.21
N ALA A 196 -7.74 -13.68 27.68
CA ALA A 196 -6.35 -13.55 28.09
C ALA A 196 -6.29 -13.15 29.57
N ASP A 197 -5.47 -13.86 30.33
CA ASP A 197 -5.33 -13.68 31.77
C ASP A 197 -3.92 -13.16 32.10
N HIS A 198 -3.85 -11.93 32.62
CA HIS A 198 -2.60 -11.30 33.06
C HIS A 198 -2.89 -10.27 34.16
N PRO A 199 -2.11 -10.23 35.26
CA PRO A 199 -2.36 -9.31 36.38
C PRO A 199 -2.21 -7.82 36.01
N ASP A 200 -1.18 -7.49 35.23
CA ASP A 200 -0.81 -6.08 34.98
C ASP A 200 -1.32 -5.49 33.65
N TYR A 201 -1.75 -6.33 32.71
CA TYR A 201 -2.05 -5.90 31.34
C TYR A 201 -3.50 -6.24 30.98
N PRO A 202 -4.33 -5.23 30.66
CA PRO A 202 -5.72 -5.47 30.32
C PRO A 202 -5.85 -6.08 28.91
N SER A 203 -6.94 -6.81 28.68
CA SER A 203 -7.32 -7.19 27.32
C SER A 203 -7.95 -6.01 26.57
N VAL A 204 -8.03 -6.09 25.24
CA VAL A 204 -8.76 -5.11 24.42
C VAL A 204 -10.24 -5.05 24.84
N LEU A 205 -10.82 -6.19 25.24
CA LEU A 205 -12.17 -6.24 25.81
C LEU A 205 -12.30 -5.42 27.12
N ASP A 206 -11.26 -5.39 27.96
CA ASP A 206 -11.33 -4.68 29.23
C ASP A 206 -11.28 -3.16 29.07
N VAL A 207 -10.67 -2.66 27.99
CA VAL A 207 -10.48 -1.22 27.77
C VAL A 207 -11.60 -0.57 26.95
N ILE A 208 -12.34 -1.37 26.18
CA ILE A 208 -13.46 -0.90 25.36
C ILE A 208 -14.75 -0.88 26.20
N THR A 209 -15.53 0.18 26.04
CA THR A 209 -16.92 0.26 26.51
C THR A 209 -17.84 0.51 25.32
N ALA A 210 -19.05 -0.05 25.36
CA ALA A 210 -20.08 0.18 24.35
C ALA A 210 -21.46 0.18 25.00
N PRO A 211 -22.42 1.01 24.54
CA PRO A 211 -23.78 0.98 25.07
C PRO A 211 -24.53 -0.31 24.74
N SER A 212 -24.23 -0.92 23.58
CA SER A 212 -24.91 -2.13 23.10
C SER A 212 -24.00 -3.36 23.22
N PRO A 213 -24.45 -4.43 23.90
CA PRO A 213 -23.74 -5.72 23.97
C PRO A 213 -23.45 -6.33 22.59
N VAL A 214 -24.30 -6.05 21.60
CA VAL A 214 -24.13 -6.48 20.21
C VAL A 214 -22.77 -6.04 19.65
N ILE A 215 -22.34 -4.82 19.97
CA ILE A 215 -21.07 -4.26 19.47
C ILE A 215 -19.89 -5.00 20.10
N ILE A 216 -19.95 -5.27 21.41
CA ILE A 216 -18.92 -6.05 22.11
C ILE A 216 -18.85 -7.48 21.58
N ASN A 217 -20.00 -8.15 21.45
CA ASN A 217 -20.09 -9.50 20.92
C ASN A 217 -19.57 -9.60 19.48
N CYS A 218 -19.90 -8.62 18.64
CA CYS A 218 -19.37 -8.54 17.28
C CYS A 218 -17.84 -8.43 17.26
N LEU A 219 -17.26 -7.62 18.15
CA LEU A 219 -15.79 -7.51 18.26
C LEU A 219 -15.15 -8.79 18.81
N ILE A 220 -15.81 -9.49 19.73
CA ILE A 220 -15.38 -10.82 20.20
C ILE A 220 -15.38 -11.81 19.04
N ASP A 221 -16.47 -11.90 18.27
CA ASP A 221 -16.58 -12.87 17.18
C ASP A 221 -15.59 -12.58 16.04
N MET A 222 -15.48 -11.31 15.64
CA MET A 222 -14.70 -10.93 14.45
C MET A 222 -13.21 -10.78 14.73
N ARG A 223 -12.84 -10.35 15.95
CA ARG A 223 -11.45 -10.01 16.29
C ARG A 223 -10.91 -10.80 17.47
N GLY A 224 -11.77 -11.42 18.30
CA GLY A 224 -11.35 -12.11 19.52
C GLY A 224 -10.70 -11.15 20.52
N ILE A 225 -11.29 -9.97 20.73
CA ILE A 225 -10.72 -8.89 21.55
C ILE A 225 -10.43 -9.29 23.01
N GLU A 226 -11.08 -10.34 23.51
CA GLU A 226 -10.81 -10.94 24.81
C GLU A 226 -9.45 -11.65 24.89
N SER A 227 -8.92 -12.09 23.74
CA SER A 227 -7.66 -12.85 23.62
C SER A 227 -6.46 -11.96 23.26
N ILE A 228 -6.63 -10.64 23.31
CA ILE A 228 -5.63 -9.66 22.87
C ILE A 228 -5.30 -8.74 24.03
N LEU A 229 -4.02 -8.66 24.40
CA LEU A 229 -3.55 -7.76 25.47
C LEU A 229 -3.14 -6.39 24.94
N ILE A 230 -3.17 -5.39 25.83
CA ILE A 230 -2.53 -4.09 25.59
C ILE A 230 -1.37 -3.94 26.56
N ILE A 231 -0.15 -3.83 26.01
CA ILE A 231 1.09 -3.69 26.76
C ILE A 231 1.79 -2.43 26.25
N LYS A 232 1.64 -1.32 26.97
CA LYS A 232 1.99 0.03 26.47
C LYS A 232 3.43 0.11 25.94
N GLU A 233 4.39 -0.42 26.69
CA GLU A 233 5.81 -0.31 26.38
C GLU A 233 6.33 -1.47 25.51
N LYS A 234 7.10 -1.14 24.46
CA LYS A 234 7.63 -2.09 23.47
C LYS A 234 8.47 -3.20 24.09
N ASP A 235 9.39 -2.84 24.98
CA ASP A 235 10.28 -3.82 25.61
C ASP A 235 9.50 -4.79 26.50
N LYS A 236 8.52 -4.28 27.27
CA LYS A 236 7.63 -5.13 28.08
C LYS A 236 6.82 -6.07 27.20
N ALA A 237 6.27 -5.57 26.09
CA ALA A 237 5.50 -6.39 25.15
C ALA A 237 6.35 -7.54 24.58
N ARG A 238 7.60 -7.29 24.20
CA ARG A 238 8.54 -8.33 23.76
C ARG A 238 8.85 -9.33 24.87
N ARG A 239 9.12 -8.86 26.09
CA ARG A 239 9.39 -9.76 27.24
C ARG A 239 8.21 -10.69 27.50
N VAL A 240 7.01 -10.13 27.63
CA VAL A 240 5.79 -10.88 27.97
C VAL A 240 5.38 -11.85 26.87
N MET A 241 5.51 -11.45 25.60
CA MET A 241 5.00 -12.26 24.49
C MET A 241 6.06 -13.19 23.87
N GLN A 242 7.35 -12.85 23.90
CA GLN A 242 8.38 -13.54 23.10
C GLN A 242 9.53 -14.17 23.91
N GLN A 243 9.84 -13.66 25.11
CA GLN A 243 10.95 -14.21 25.93
C GLN A 243 10.54 -15.42 26.79
N GLY A 244 9.25 -15.74 26.84
CA GLY A 244 8.71 -16.89 27.53
C GLY A 244 7.46 -17.43 26.84
N ARG A 245 6.74 -18.31 27.53
CA ARG A 245 5.42 -18.74 27.04
C ARG A 245 4.45 -17.56 27.18
N PRO A 246 3.74 -17.17 26.10
CA PRO A 246 2.74 -16.11 26.19
C PRO A 246 1.70 -16.39 27.28
N PRO A 247 1.08 -15.34 27.84
CA PRO A 247 0.01 -15.49 28.83
C PRO A 247 -1.10 -16.42 28.32
N LYS A 248 -1.74 -17.14 29.24
CA LYS A 248 -2.79 -18.10 28.90
C LYS A 248 -3.89 -17.39 28.10
N ASN A 249 -4.34 -18.03 27.02
CA ASN A 249 -5.34 -17.51 26.09
C ASN A 249 -5.00 -16.18 25.38
N CYS A 250 -3.75 -15.69 25.48
CA CYS A 250 -3.31 -14.51 24.76
C CYS A 250 -2.77 -14.90 23.37
N ARG A 251 -3.41 -14.41 22.30
CA ARG A 251 -2.99 -14.65 20.91
C ARG A 251 -1.96 -13.64 20.44
N GLU A 252 -2.10 -12.39 20.85
CA GLU A 252 -1.28 -11.26 20.42
C GLU A 252 -1.44 -10.10 21.41
N ALA A 253 -0.54 -9.11 21.33
CA ALA A 253 -0.62 -7.88 22.09
C ALA A 253 -0.42 -6.66 21.20
N PHE A 254 -0.95 -5.51 21.65
CA PHE A 254 -0.70 -4.21 21.02
C PHE A 254 0.02 -3.26 21.99
N THR A 255 0.98 -2.50 21.48
CA THR A 255 1.63 -1.41 22.23
C THR A 255 0.82 -0.12 22.15
N ALA A 256 1.16 0.87 22.99
CA ALA A 256 0.50 2.18 22.95
C ALA A 256 0.65 2.86 21.58
N GLU A 257 1.78 2.64 20.90
CA GLU A 257 2.07 3.11 19.55
C GLU A 257 1.39 2.26 18.46
N GLY A 258 0.71 1.19 18.84
CA GLY A 258 -0.02 0.31 17.94
C GLY A 258 0.81 -0.80 17.28
N ASP A 259 2.04 -1.03 17.75
CA ASP A 259 2.84 -2.17 17.30
C ASP A 259 2.13 -3.46 17.65
N GLN A 260 2.13 -4.42 16.73
CA GLN A 260 1.49 -5.71 16.90
C GLN A 260 2.52 -6.78 17.25
N VAL A 261 2.34 -7.41 18.41
CA VAL A 261 3.29 -8.37 18.98
C VAL A 261 2.64 -9.75 19.06
N PHE A 262 3.22 -10.69 18.33
CA PHE A 262 2.93 -12.11 18.41
C PHE A 262 4.06 -12.83 19.16
N SER A 263 3.80 -14.08 19.55
CA SER A 263 4.81 -14.93 20.19
C SER A 263 6.09 -15.13 19.36
N ASN A 264 5.96 -15.11 18.03
CA ASN A 264 7.06 -15.36 17.11
C ASN A 264 7.41 -14.18 16.19
N ARG A 265 6.63 -13.09 16.21
CA ARG A 265 6.74 -11.98 15.24
C ARG A 265 6.42 -10.64 15.89
N TYR A 266 7.03 -9.59 15.40
CA TYR A 266 6.79 -8.21 15.83
C TYR A 266 6.61 -7.33 14.60
N TYR A 267 5.51 -6.58 14.55
CA TYR A 267 5.22 -5.65 13.46
C TYR A 267 5.12 -4.23 14.03
N THR A 268 5.98 -3.34 13.54
CA THR A 268 5.91 -1.91 13.87
C THR A 268 4.73 -1.27 13.14
N SER A 269 4.01 -0.39 13.83
CA SER A 269 2.91 0.37 13.26
C SER A 269 3.42 1.58 12.46
N ASP A 270 2.85 1.79 11.27
CA ASP A 270 3.02 3.03 10.51
C ASP A 270 2.02 4.13 10.93
N ILE A 271 1.13 3.82 11.87
CA ILE A 271 0.10 4.74 12.36
C ILE A 271 0.67 5.54 13.52
N SER A 272 0.89 6.84 13.29
CA SER A 272 1.38 7.76 14.33
C SER A 272 0.28 8.34 15.23
N MET A 273 -1.00 8.22 14.84
CA MET A 273 -2.11 8.88 15.54
C MET A 273 -3.45 8.22 15.24
N ALA A 274 -4.27 8.12 16.29
CA ALA A 274 -5.66 7.66 16.25
C ALA A 274 -6.52 8.56 15.34
N GLN A 275 -7.30 7.94 14.46
CA GLN A 275 -8.15 8.58 13.46
C GLN A 275 -9.62 8.66 13.89
N TYR A 276 -10.06 7.72 14.73
CA TYR A 276 -11.46 7.47 15.03
C TYR A 276 -11.80 7.69 16.51
N LEU A 277 -11.02 7.09 17.40
CA LEU A 277 -11.17 7.09 18.86
C LEU A 277 -10.33 8.18 19.53
N GLY A 278 -9.48 8.86 18.76
CA GLY A 278 -8.75 10.04 19.22
C GLY A 278 -9.72 11.14 19.69
N GLY A 279 -9.30 11.84 20.75
CA GLY A 279 -9.95 13.08 21.21
C GLY A 279 -9.94 14.16 20.12
N ASP A 280 -10.54 15.32 20.40
CA ASP A 280 -10.41 16.45 19.50
C ASP A 280 -8.91 16.79 19.35
N LEU A 281 -8.48 17.13 18.13
CA LEU A 281 -7.05 17.35 17.81
C LEU A 281 -6.43 18.41 18.76
N GLU A 282 -7.24 19.36 19.22
CA GLU A 282 -6.87 20.39 20.20
C GLU A 282 -6.61 19.85 21.61
N THR A 283 -7.33 18.81 22.02
CA THR A 283 -7.14 18.20 23.34
C THR A 283 -5.83 17.43 23.40
N GLN A 284 -5.44 16.77 22.30
CA GLN A 284 -4.17 16.06 22.20
C GLN A 284 -2.97 17.04 22.20
N LEU A 285 -3.07 18.16 21.46
CA LEU A 285 -2.07 19.24 21.45
C LEU A 285 -1.91 19.94 22.82
N ARG A 286 -2.96 19.97 23.65
CA ARG A 286 -2.88 20.52 25.03
C ARG A 286 -2.20 19.56 26.00
N CYS A 287 -2.28 18.25 25.78
CA CYS A 287 -1.64 17.26 26.65
C CYS A 287 -0.12 17.18 26.43
N GLU A 288 0.36 17.35 25.18
CA GLU A 288 1.81 17.36 24.88
C GLU A 288 2.56 18.56 25.46
N LYS A 289 1.87 19.59 25.95
CA LYS A 289 2.48 20.77 26.60
C LYS A 289 2.53 20.69 28.13
N LYS A 290 2.14 19.55 28.72
CA LYS A 290 2.06 19.36 30.18
C LYS A 290 3.00 18.27 30.72
N GLU A 291 3.88 17.72 29.90
CA GLU A 291 5.05 16.95 30.32
C GLU A 291 6.31 17.80 30.14
#